data_AF-A0A0M3K6P4-F1
#
_entry.id   AF-A0A0M3K6P4-F1
#
_cell.length_a   1.000
_cell.length_b   1.000
_cell.length_c   1.000
_cell.angle_alpha   90.00
_cell.angle_beta   90.00
_cell.angle_gamma   90.00
#
_symmetry.space_group_name_H-M   'P 1'
#
loop_
_entity.id
_entity.type
_entity.pdbx_description
1 polymer ?
#
loop_
_entity_poly.entity_id
_entity_poly.type
_entity_poly.pdbx_seq_one_letter_code
_entity_poly.pdbx_strand_id
1 'polypeptide(L)'
;MSAWRSCRREIVRKLVPFANFSVPNQFLPSAPNDNFIPGNQSNNIRFERAVDSVRWTVNASADECIRGRLYSDGCLPFAADVILLRHYVATISCDLTRGRIAGAVAGVVEDFLNADVMDLLMKIERQSQAHQLTLNDIATKTRPLLYTAKQLLELLVVIVKQLQKDLCGGEILSEVSARLHSSVSQSAVTVLRRMERAALSQYYDLLSSWIRYGRLDQDFAHEFMVWDLHKTKMYSRSEVMRGKEEHNFMSAPDGFDDRYCVINELCPSQLASAASDIVKCGKYFNIIKRIKGAIYLFELFSNLFICSEEDVVNHIRQTRIEGSQRLVLLLRKQFHLDELFDSIRLFFLLEQSDWLITLIELCGDHLLRPLKGVTETDIDADRDSLNGADALSLAINLTFPLSLVFPHNFTLNLAIIFRYLFSLHRAIFTLYTKQRCDDLLGEERVMLEWMLHILNAILSHFTVHIIPALWSSFVNKISKVIRYFPY
;
A
#
# COMPACT_ATOMS: atom_id res chain seq x y z
N MET A 1 -10.27 -16.65 6.30
CA MET A 1 -10.37 -15.20 6.01
C MET A 1 -9.07 -14.56 6.44
N SER A 2 -8.42 -13.73 5.61
CA SER A 2 -7.14 -13.10 5.95
C SER A 2 -7.25 -12.20 7.19
N ALA A 3 -6.18 -12.10 7.99
CA ALA A 3 -6.19 -11.35 9.24
C ALA A 3 -6.60 -9.89 9.05
N TRP A 4 -6.09 -9.24 7.99
CA TRP A 4 -6.41 -7.86 7.65
C TRP A 4 -7.91 -7.60 7.42
N ARG A 5 -8.66 -8.55 6.85
CA ARG A 5 -10.12 -8.41 6.67
C ARG A 5 -10.86 -8.38 8.01
N SER A 6 -10.42 -9.19 8.96
CA SER A 6 -10.99 -9.18 10.31
C SER A 6 -10.71 -7.85 11.01
N CYS A 7 -9.45 -7.38 10.92
CA CYS A 7 -9.05 -6.09 11.48
C CYS A 7 -9.86 -4.95 10.84
N ARG A 8 -10.01 -4.94 9.51
CA ARG A 8 -10.83 -3.96 8.78
C ARG A 8 -12.23 -3.85 9.35
N ARG A 9 -12.93 -4.99 9.46
CA ARG A 9 -14.33 -5.02 9.92
C ARG A 9 -14.48 -4.40 11.30
N GLU A 10 -13.55 -4.67 12.22
CA GLU A 10 -13.59 -4.09 13.56
C GLU A 10 -13.25 -2.59 13.56
N ILE A 11 -12.20 -2.19 12.82
CA ILE A 11 -11.80 -0.78 12.68
C ILE A 11 -12.97 0.06 12.15
N VAL A 12 -13.52 -0.36 11.01
CA VAL A 12 -14.56 0.39 10.30
C VAL A 12 -15.83 0.47 11.13
N ARG A 13 -16.22 -0.63 11.79
CA ARG A 13 -17.40 -0.65 12.70
C ARG A 13 -17.26 0.35 13.84
N LYS A 14 -16.06 0.59 14.35
CA LYS A 14 -15.81 1.55 15.44
C LYS A 14 -15.60 2.98 14.96
N LEU A 15 -15.07 3.20 13.76
CA LEU A 15 -14.72 4.55 13.28
C LEU A 15 -15.82 5.23 12.46
N VAL A 16 -16.49 4.49 11.57
CA VAL A 16 -17.50 5.03 10.65
C VAL A 16 -18.67 5.72 11.36
N PRO A 17 -19.21 5.21 12.48
CA PRO A 17 -20.32 5.88 13.17
C PRO A 17 -20.00 7.29 13.70
N PHE A 18 -18.71 7.65 13.81
CA PHE A 18 -18.26 8.93 14.36
C PHE A 18 -17.56 9.82 13.32
N ALA A 19 -17.54 9.40 12.05
CA ALA A 19 -16.93 10.19 10.98
C ALA A 19 -17.93 11.22 10.42
N ASN A 20 -17.50 12.47 10.28
CA ASN A 20 -18.27 13.48 9.55
C ASN A 20 -18.10 13.24 8.05
N PHE A 21 -19.13 12.69 7.40
CA PHE A 21 -19.12 12.45 5.96
C PHE A 21 -19.48 13.74 5.21
N SER A 22 -18.52 14.33 4.50
CA SER A 22 -18.81 15.26 3.41
C SER A 22 -18.87 14.43 2.12
N VAL A 23 -20.01 13.78 1.85
CA VAL A 23 -20.23 13.16 0.54
C VAL A 23 -20.49 14.30 -0.44
N PRO A 24 -19.71 14.45 -1.54
CA PRO A 24 -20.04 15.42 -2.58
C PRO A 24 -21.47 15.14 -3.08
N ASN A 25 -22.33 16.16 -3.12
CA ASN A 25 -23.75 16.02 -3.52
C ASN A 25 -23.97 15.34 -4.89
N GLN A 26 -22.93 15.26 -5.72
CA GLN A 26 -22.91 14.54 -7.00
C GLN A 26 -22.85 13.00 -6.88
N PHE A 27 -22.59 12.45 -5.69
CA PHE A 27 -22.57 11.00 -5.42
C PHE A 27 -23.58 10.57 -4.35
N LEU A 28 -24.29 11.51 -3.74
CA LEU A 28 -25.49 11.18 -3.00
C LEU A 28 -26.54 10.78 -4.04
N PRO A 29 -27.21 9.62 -3.90
CA PRO A 29 -28.39 9.36 -4.68
C PRO A 29 -29.30 10.57 -4.51
N SER A 30 -29.69 11.21 -5.61
CA SER A 30 -30.79 12.17 -5.60
C SER A 30 -31.89 11.52 -4.76
N ALA A 31 -32.26 12.19 -3.65
CA ALA A 31 -33.18 11.69 -2.63
C ALA A 31 -34.23 10.79 -3.29
N PRO A 32 -34.49 9.57 -2.76
CA PRO A 32 -35.27 8.56 -3.46
C PRO A 32 -36.51 9.26 -3.98
N ASN A 33 -36.54 9.50 -5.30
CA ASN A 33 -37.70 10.13 -5.87
C ASN A 33 -38.80 9.13 -5.56
N ASP A 34 -39.73 9.51 -4.70
CA ASP A 34 -40.98 8.81 -4.38
C ASP A 34 -41.85 8.53 -5.62
N ASN A 35 -41.31 8.79 -6.82
CA ASN A 35 -41.91 8.54 -8.12
C ASN A 35 -41.69 7.12 -8.64
N PHE A 36 -41.28 6.16 -7.81
CA PHE A 36 -41.55 4.75 -8.11
C PHE A 36 -42.19 4.05 -6.91
N ILE A 37 -43.53 4.05 -6.97
CA ILE A 37 -44.47 3.43 -6.03
C ILE A 37 -43.96 2.04 -5.59
N PRO A 38 -43.91 1.76 -4.27
CA PRO A 38 -43.64 0.43 -3.78
C PRO A 38 -44.73 -0.53 -4.28
N GLY A 39 -44.34 -1.42 -5.20
CA GLY A 39 -45.03 -2.67 -5.51
C GLY A 39 -46.55 -2.59 -5.68
N ASN A 40 -47.02 -2.24 -6.88
CA ASN A 40 -48.34 -2.69 -7.32
C ASN A 40 -48.28 -4.21 -7.51
N GLN A 41 -48.41 -5.00 -6.43
CA GLN A 41 -48.72 -6.42 -6.55
C GLN A 41 -50.06 -6.52 -7.24
N SER A 42 -50.05 -7.03 -8.46
CA SER A 42 -51.27 -7.15 -9.24
C SER A 42 -52.11 -8.34 -8.76
N ASN A 43 -53.39 -8.34 -9.10
CA ASN A 43 -54.28 -9.46 -8.78
C ASN A 43 -53.84 -10.79 -9.45
N ASN A 44 -53.07 -10.72 -10.55
CA ASN A 44 -52.71 -11.89 -11.36
C ASN A 44 -51.24 -12.31 -11.25
N ILE A 45 -50.35 -11.43 -10.81
CA ILE A 45 -48.92 -11.69 -10.61
C ILE A 45 -48.50 -11.05 -9.29
N ARG A 46 -48.02 -11.88 -8.36
CA ARG A 46 -47.47 -11.48 -7.06
C ARG A 46 -46.06 -12.02 -6.91
N PHE A 47 -45.30 -11.42 -5.99
CA PHE A 47 -43.97 -11.91 -5.66
C PHE A 47 -43.74 -11.92 -4.16
N GLU A 48 -42.98 -12.90 -3.71
CA GLU A 48 -42.40 -12.98 -2.38
C GLU A 48 -40.91 -12.73 -2.50
N ARG A 49 -40.40 -11.80 -1.71
CA ARG A 49 -38.98 -11.47 -1.71
C ARG A 49 -38.31 -12.16 -0.52
N ALA A 50 -37.40 -13.07 -0.82
CA ALA A 50 -36.40 -13.56 0.13
C ALA A 50 -35.15 -12.64 0.07
N VAL A 51 -34.20 -12.85 0.99
CA VAL A 51 -32.97 -12.04 1.08
C VAL A 51 -32.22 -12.00 -0.25
N ASP A 52 -32.14 -13.14 -0.95
CA ASP A 52 -31.31 -13.32 -2.15
C ASP A 52 -32.08 -13.84 -3.37
N SER A 53 -33.41 -13.92 -3.28
CA SER A 53 -34.23 -14.43 -4.38
C SER A 53 -35.63 -13.83 -4.37
N VAL A 54 -36.24 -13.81 -5.55
CA VAL A 54 -37.62 -13.40 -5.74
C VAL A 54 -38.38 -14.61 -6.23
N ARG A 55 -39.41 -15.01 -5.49
CA ARG A 55 -40.33 -16.07 -5.89
C ARG A 55 -41.58 -15.43 -6.47
N TRP A 56 -41.91 -15.80 -7.70
CA TRP A 56 -43.13 -15.33 -8.37
C TRP A 56 -44.28 -16.29 -8.13
N THR A 57 -45.49 -15.75 -8.02
CA THR A 57 -46.75 -16.49 -8.03
C THR A 57 -47.66 -15.86 -9.09
N VAL A 58 -47.98 -16.65 -10.11
CA VAL A 58 -48.87 -16.24 -11.21
C VAL A 58 -50.20 -16.95 -11.01
N ASN A 59 -51.31 -16.27 -11.27
CA ASN A 59 -52.66 -16.80 -11.14
C ASN A 59 -52.79 -18.18 -11.82
N ALA A 60 -53.18 -19.19 -11.05
CA ALA A 60 -53.31 -20.56 -11.53
C ALA A 60 -54.38 -20.73 -12.61
N SER A 61 -55.33 -19.79 -12.70
CA SER A 61 -56.39 -19.78 -13.71
C SER A 61 -55.92 -19.23 -15.07
N ALA A 62 -54.70 -18.71 -15.16
CA ALA A 62 -54.14 -18.24 -16.42
C ALA A 62 -53.66 -19.40 -17.30
N ASP A 63 -53.74 -19.22 -18.62
CA ASP A 63 -53.30 -20.19 -19.62
C ASP A 63 -51.88 -20.70 -19.34
N GLU A 64 -51.69 -22.01 -19.46
CA GLU A 64 -50.42 -22.67 -19.12
C GLU A 64 -49.27 -22.23 -20.04
N CYS A 65 -49.56 -21.94 -21.31
CA CYS A 65 -48.57 -21.45 -22.25
C CYS A 65 -48.12 -20.02 -21.89
N ILE A 66 -49.07 -19.15 -21.50
CA ILE A 66 -48.76 -17.80 -20.99
C ILE A 66 -47.94 -17.87 -19.70
N ARG A 67 -48.32 -18.73 -18.74
CA ARG A 67 -47.56 -18.91 -17.50
C ARG A 67 -46.14 -19.38 -17.80
N GLY A 68 -45.97 -20.40 -18.65
CA GLY A 68 -44.66 -20.91 -19.06
C GLY A 68 -43.77 -19.81 -19.63
N ARG A 69 -44.29 -19.01 -20.56
CA ARG A 69 -43.56 -17.89 -21.18
C ARG A 69 -43.17 -16.80 -20.20
N LEU A 70 -44.01 -16.47 -19.23
CA LEU A 70 -43.67 -15.47 -18.20
C LEU A 70 -42.43 -15.88 -17.39
N TYR A 71 -42.31 -17.17 -17.06
CA TYR A 71 -41.15 -17.70 -16.35
C TYR A 71 -39.91 -17.88 -17.25
N SER A 72 -40.08 -18.27 -18.53
CA SER A 72 -38.97 -18.60 -19.43
C SER A 72 -38.41 -17.41 -20.23
N ASP A 73 -39.26 -16.48 -20.68
CA ASP A 73 -38.92 -15.53 -21.74
C ASP A 73 -38.27 -14.23 -21.21
N GLY A 74 -37.72 -14.28 -20.00
CA GLY A 74 -36.91 -13.19 -19.44
C GLY A 74 -37.70 -12.05 -18.78
N CYS A 75 -39.03 -12.03 -18.86
CA CYS A 75 -39.86 -10.99 -18.22
C CYS A 75 -39.80 -11.05 -16.69
N LEU A 76 -40.21 -12.17 -16.08
CA LEU A 76 -40.14 -12.35 -14.62
C LEU A 76 -38.69 -12.48 -14.10
N PRO A 77 -37.75 -13.15 -14.81
CA PRO A 77 -36.33 -13.13 -14.45
C PRO A 77 -35.75 -11.71 -14.40
N PHE A 78 -36.01 -10.87 -15.42
CA PHE A 78 -35.55 -9.48 -15.43
C PHE A 78 -36.13 -8.66 -14.29
N ALA A 79 -37.44 -8.82 -14.03
CA ALA A 79 -38.09 -8.14 -12.91
C ALA A 79 -37.49 -8.57 -11.56
N ALA A 80 -37.16 -9.86 -11.40
CA ALA A 80 -36.48 -10.35 -10.21
C ALA A 80 -35.09 -9.70 -10.05
N ASP A 81 -34.29 -9.65 -11.11
CA ASP A 81 -32.97 -9.02 -11.11
C ASP A 81 -33.07 -7.53 -10.75
N VAL A 82 -34.03 -6.79 -11.32
CA VAL A 82 -34.27 -5.37 -11.01
C VAL A 82 -34.66 -5.14 -9.55
N ILE A 83 -35.53 -5.99 -8.98
CA ILE A 83 -35.93 -5.92 -7.57
C ILE A 83 -34.72 -6.15 -6.65
N LEU A 84 -33.89 -7.15 -6.97
CA LEU A 84 -32.70 -7.47 -6.19
C LEU A 84 -31.62 -6.40 -6.33
N LEU A 85 -31.42 -5.84 -7.53
CA LEU A 85 -30.50 -4.73 -7.77
C LEU A 85 -30.86 -3.52 -6.91
N ARG A 86 -32.13 -3.09 -6.90
CA ARG A 86 -32.61 -1.99 -6.05
C ARG A 86 -32.34 -2.27 -4.57
N HIS A 87 -32.54 -3.50 -4.12
CA HIS A 87 -32.24 -3.86 -2.74
C HIS A 87 -30.75 -3.73 -2.41
N TYR A 88 -29.87 -4.29 -3.24
CA TYR A 88 -28.43 -4.26 -2.95
C TYR A 88 -27.86 -2.84 -3.08
N VAL A 89 -28.36 -2.04 -4.01
CA VAL A 89 -28.06 -0.60 -4.09
C VAL A 89 -28.44 0.09 -2.77
N ALA A 90 -29.70 -0.06 -2.32
CA ALA A 90 -30.14 0.53 -1.05
C ALA A 90 -29.31 0.03 0.15
N THR A 91 -28.95 -1.27 0.16
CA THR A 91 -28.11 -1.87 1.22
C THR A 91 -26.73 -1.25 1.25
N ILE A 92 -26.10 -1.01 0.09
CA ILE A 92 -24.78 -0.39 0.02
C ILE A 92 -24.87 1.09 0.40
N SER A 93 -25.85 1.81 -0.13
CA SER A 93 -26.02 3.25 0.12
C SER A 93 -26.34 3.56 1.59
N CYS A 94 -27.01 2.66 2.31
CA CYS A 94 -27.31 2.82 3.74
C CYS A 94 -26.17 2.35 4.67
N ASP A 95 -25.17 1.64 4.14
CA ASP A 95 -24.09 1.05 4.94
C ASP A 95 -22.74 1.68 4.58
N LEU A 96 -22.44 2.79 5.27
CA LEU A 96 -21.19 3.55 5.11
C LEU A 96 -19.92 2.73 5.42
N THR A 97 -20.04 1.58 6.11
CA THR A 97 -18.89 0.70 6.40
C THR A 97 -18.33 0.02 5.15
N ARG A 98 -19.11 0.00 4.06
CA ARG A 98 -18.68 -0.54 2.77
C ARG A 98 -17.74 0.39 2.02
N GLY A 99 -17.74 1.67 2.41
CA GLY A 99 -16.84 2.66 1.86
C GLY A 99 -17.35 3.30 0.57
N ARG A 100 -16.61 4.32 0.13
CA ARG A 100 -17.02 5.20 -0.97
C ARG A 100 -16.89 4.56 -2.34
N ILE A 101 -16.01 3.58 -2.49
CA ILE A 101 -15.82 2.86 -3.76
C ILE A 101 -17.03 1.95 -4.03
N ALA A 102 -17.49 1.23 -3.00
CA ALA A 102 -18.73 0.45 -3.09
C ALA A 102 -19.94 1.35 -3.38
N GLY A 103 -20.02 2.51 -2.70
CA GLY A 103 -21.06 3.51 -2.95
C GLY A 103 -21.06 4.03 -4.40
N ALA A 104 -19.89 4.33 -4.98
CA ALA A 104 -19.80 4.77 -6.37
C ALA A 104 -20.25 3.69 -7.38
N VAL A 105 -19.92 2.42 -7.13
CA VAL A 105 -20.42 1.30 -7.95
C VAL A 105 -21.94 1.18 -7.84
N ALA A 106 -22.50 1.28 -6.63
CA ALA A 106 -23.94 1.26 -6.40
C ALA A 106 -24.66 2.44 -7.09
N GLY A 107 -24.08 3.64 -7.06
CA GLY A 107 -24.61 4.82 -7.76
C GLY A 107 -24.71 4.63 -9.27
N VAL A 108 -23.73 3.97 -9.90
CA VAL A 108 -23.81 3.66 -11.35
C VAL A 108 -24.88 2.61 -11.66
N VAL A 109 -25.11 1.64 -10.75
CA VAL A 109 -26.26 0.71 -10.89
C VAL A 109 -27.57 1.47 -10.77
N GLU A 110 -27.66 2.41 -9.84
CA GLU A 110 -28.84 3.25 -9.65
C GLU A 110 -29.13 4.10 -10.90
N ASP A 111 -28.10 4.70 -11.50
CA ASP A 111 -28.23 5.39 -12.79
C ASP A 111 -28.74 4.46 -13.90
N PHE A 112 -28.24 3.23 -13.99
CA PHE A 112 -28.72 2.23 -14.96
C PHE A 112 -30.20 1.89 -14.73
N LEU A 113 -30.61 1.72 -13.47
CA LEU A 113 -32.00 1.47 -13.11
C LEU A 113 -32.90 2.67 -13.46
N ASN A 114 -32.42 3.89 -13.25
CA ASN A 114 -33.20 5.12 -13.44
C ASN A 114 -33.21 5.63 -14.88
N ALA A 115 -32.15 5.38 -15.65
CA ALA A 115 -32.06 5.80 -17.05
C ALA A 115 -32.55 4.70 -17.98
N ASP A 116 -31.88 3.54 -18.00
CA ASP A 116 -32.10 2.51 -19.01
C ASP A 116 -33.37 1.69 -18.74
N VAL A 117 -33.58 1.26 -17.48
CA VAL A 117 -34.75 0.43 -17.13
C VAL A 117 -36.03 1.25 -17.14
N MET A 118 -36.02 2.47 -16.58
CA MET A 118 -37.20 3.34 -16.60
C MET A 118 -37.59 3.81 -18.01
N ASP A 119 -36.62 4.10 -18.88
CA ASP A 119 -36.91 4.43 -20.28
C ASP A 119 -37.54 3.24 -21.02
N LEU A 120 -37.06 2.02 -20.77
CA LEU A 120 -37.71 0.81 -21.26
C LEU A 120 -39.15 0.68 -20.76
N LEU A 121 -39.39 0.87 -19.45
CA LEU A 121 -40.73 0.78 -18.86
C LEU A 121 -41.68 1.83 -19.43
N MET A 122 -41.24 3.07 -19.61
CA MET A 122 -42.05 4.13 -20.24
C MET A 122 -42.41 3.79 -21.70
N LYS A 123 -41.47 3.21 -22.46
CA LYS A 123 -41.72 2.76 -23.84
C LYS A 123 -42.74 1.62 -23.89
N ILE A 124 -42.62 0.64 -22.99
CA ILE A 124 -43.56 -0.48 -22.89
C ILE A 124 -44.97 0.05 -22.53
N GLU A 125 -45.07 0.93 -21.53
CA GLU A 125 -46.35 1.50 -21.07
C GLU A 125 -47.07 2.25 -22.20
N ARG A 126 -46.37 3.10 -22.94
CA ARG A 126 -46.95 3.82 -24.09
C ARG A 126 -47.49 2.88 -25.18
N GLN A 127 -46.78 1.80 -25.46
CA GLN A 127 -47.21 0.81 -26.46
C GLN A 127 -48.37 -0.05 -25.97
N SER A 128 -48.42 -0.34 -24.66
CA SER A 128 -49.56 -0.99 -24.02
C SER A 128 -50.83 -0.14 -24.16
N GLN A 129 -50.74 1.17 -23.88
CA GLN A 129 -51.86 2.11 -24.02
C GLN A 129 -52.34 2.23 -25.48
N ALA A 130 -51.42 2.12 -26.45
CA ALA A 130 -51.75 2.07 -27.87
C ALA A 130 -52.30 0.71 -28.35
N HIS A 131 -52.44 -0.28 -27.46
CA HIS A 131 -52.90 -1.65 -27.77
C HIS A 131 -52.04 -2.39 -28.81
N GLN A 132 -50.74 -2.04 -28.89
CA GLN A 132 -49.79 -2.59 -29.87
C GLN A 132 -48.71 -3.48 -29.24
N LEU A 133 -48.99 -4.05 -28.07
CA LEU A 133 -47.99 -4.75 -27.27
C LEU A 133 -48.38 -6.22 -27.04
N THR A 134 -47.52 -7.15 -27.45
CA THR A 134 -47.62 -8.57 -27.11
C THR A 134 -46.61 -8.97 -26.04
N LEU A 135 -46.83 -10.10 -25.38
CA LEU A 135 -45.87 -10.66 -24.41
C LEU A 135 -44.49 -10.90 -25.04
N ASN A 136 -44.46 -11.29 -26.33
CA ASN A 136 -43.21 -11.51 -27.06
C ASN A 136 -42.47 -10.20 -27.33
N ASP A 137 -43.20 -9.09 -27.56
CA ASP A 137 -42.60 -7.77 -27.72
C ASP A 137 -41.96 -7.29 -26.41
N ILE A 138 -42.58 -7.58 -25.26
CA ILE A 138 -42.00 -7.31 -23.94
C ILE A 138 -40.72 -8.14 -23.73
N ALA A 139 -40.78 -9.44 -24.01
CA ALA A 139 -39.63 -10.35 -23.87
C ALA A 139 -38.45 -9.93 -24.76
N THR A 140 -38.71 -9.57 -26.01
CA THR A 140 -37.67 -9.12 -26.94
C THR A 140 -37.04 -7.79 -26.52
N LYS A 141 -37.83 -6.86 -25.98
CA LYS A 141 -37.34 -5.56 -25.49
C LYS A 141 -36.59 -5.64 -24.16
N THR A 142 -36.94 -6.58 -23.28
CA THR A 142 -36.28 -6.79 -21.98
C THR A 142 -34.98 -7.59 -22.11
N ARG A 143 -34.90 -8.52 -23.07
CA ARG A 143 -33.75 -9.42 -23.26
C ARG A 143 -32.36 -8.73 -23.36
N PRO A 144 -32.19 -7.58 -24.04
CA PRO A 144 -30.90 -6.87 -24.08
C PRO A 144 -30.40 -6.40 -22.70
N LEU A 145 -31.33 -6.00 -21.82
CA LEU A 145 -31.01 -5.51 -20.48
C LEU A 145 -30.89 -6.64 -19.45
N LEU A 146 -31.52 -7.79 -19.68
CA LEU A 146 -31.49 -8.94 -18.78
C LEU A 146 -30.06 -9.39 -18.46
N TYR A 147 -29.22 -9.56 -19.49
CA TYR A 147 -27.83 -9.96 -19.27
C TYR A 147 -27.04 -8.93 -18.46
N THR A 148 -27.22 -7.65 -18.79
CA THR A 148 -26.57 -6.54 -18.07
C THR A 148 -27.02 -6.52 -16.61
N ALA A 149 -28.32 -6.55 -16.33
CA ALA A 149 -28.87 -6.56 -14.98
C ALA A 149 -28.33 -7.74 -14.14
N LYS A 150 -28.29 -8.94 -14.72
CA LYS A 150 -27.73 -10.13 -14.06
C LYS A 150 -26.25 -9.97 -13.72
N GLN A 151 -25.43 -9.48 -14.65
CA GLN A 151 -24.00 -9.22 -14.41
C GLN A 151 -23.76 -8.21 -13.29
N LEU A 152 -24.55 -7.12 -13.27
CA LEU A 152 -24.47 -6.12 -12.20
C LEU A 152 -24.92 -6.71 -10.85
N LEU A 153 -25.95 -7.56 -10.85
CA LEU A 153 -26.47 -8.19 -9.65
C LEU A 153 -25.41 -9.12 -9.04
N GLU A 154 -24.80 -9.98 -9.86
CA GLU A 154 -23.72 -10.86 -9.42
C GLU A 154 -22.54 -10.07 -8.82
N LEU A 155 -22.20 -8.91 -9.38
CA LEU A 155 -21.17 -8.03 -8.84
C LEU A 155 -21.56 -7.47 -7.46
N LEU A 156 -22.77 -6.89 -7.34
CA LEU A 156 -23.24 -6.33 -6.06
C LEU A 156 -23.35 -7.42 -4.98
N VAL A 157 -23.78 -8.62 -5.35
CA VAL A 157 -23.85 -9.78 -4.45
C VAL A 157 -22.46 -10.12 -3.89
N VAL A 158 -21.41 -10.14 -4.72
CA VAL A 158 -20.04 -10.44 -4.27
C VAL A 158 -19.49 -9.33 -3.37
N ILE A 159 -19.88 -8.07 -3.60
CA ILE A 159 -19.53 -6.94 -2.72
C ILE A 159 -20.26 -7.05 -1.37
N VAL A 160 -21.51 -7.52 -1.36
CA VAL A 160 -22.37 -7.55 -0.16
C VAL A 160 -22.19 -8.79 0.69
N LYS A 161 -21.99 -9.95 0.08
CA LYS A 161 -22.01 -11.22 0.81
C LYS A 161 -20.64 -11.54 1.42
N GLN A 162 -20.64 -11.53 2.75
CA GLN A 162 -19.48 -11.83 3.60
C GLN A 162 -18.95 -13.26 3.45
N LEU A 163 -19.77 -14.20 2.96
CA LEU A 163 -19.44 -15.63 2.88
C LEU A 163 -18.50 -16.00 1.72
N GLN A 164 -18.41 -15.20 0.65
CA GLN A 164 -17.59 -15.54 -0.52
C GLN A 164 -16.29 -14.76 -0.62
N LYS A 165 -16.26 -13.45 -0.32
CA LYS A 165 -15.01 -12.67 -0.32
C LYS A 165 -15.05 -11.31 0.40
N ASP A 166 -16.21 -10.74 0.75
CA ASP A 166 -16.33 -9.42 1.41
C ASP A 166 -15.40 -8.38 0.78
N LEU A 167 -15.58 -8.14 -0.53
CA LEU A 167 -14.69 -7.27 -1.31
C LEU A 167 -14.78 -5.83 -0.82
N CYS A 168 -13.64 -5.16 -0.77
CA CYS A 168 -13.59 -3.75 -0.37
C CYS A 168 -12.49 -3.00 -1.13
N GLY A 169 -12.66 -1.68 -1.25
CA GLY A 169 -11.65 -0.79 -1.81
C GLY A 169 -11.12 -1.21 -3.17
N GLY A 170 -9.79 -1.34 -3.31
CA GLY A 170 -9.14 -1.75 -4.55
C GLY A 170 -9.50 -3.16 -5.05
N GLU A 171 -10.00 -4.04 -4.20
CA GLU A 171 -10.48 -5.36 -4.67
C GLU A 171 -11.75 -5.24 -5.51
N ILE A 172 -12.64 -4.31 -5.17
CA ILE A 172 -13.85 -4.04 -5.95
C ILE A 172 -13.44 -3.56 -7.34
N LEU A 173 -12.45 -2.67 -7.42
CA LEU A 173 -11.91 -2.17 -8.69
C LEU A 173 -11.29 -3.28 -9.54
N SER A 174 -10.55 -4.19 -8.92
CA SER A 174 -9.93 -5.31 -9.61
C SER A 174 -10.97 -6.31 -10.14
N GLU A 175 -12.04 -6.55 -9.37
CA GLU A 175 -13.16 -7.39 -9.79
C GLU A 175 -13.96 -6.74 -10.94
N VAL A 176 -14.25 -5.44 -10.86
CA VAL A 176 -14.91 -4.70 -11.96
C VAL A 176 -14.06 -4.76 -13.22
N SER A 177 -12.75 -4.55 -13.12
CA SER A 177 -11.84 -4.62 -14.26
C SER A 177 -11.79 -6.03 -14.84
N ALA A 178 -11.71 -7.07 -14.01
CA ALA A 178 -11.75 -8.46 -14.47
C ALA A 178 -13.02 -8.77 -15.28
N ARG A 179 -14.20 -8.32 -14.78
CA ARG A 179 -15.48 -8.49 -15.47
C ARG A 179 -15.57 -7.67 -16.76
N LEU A 180 -15.01 -6.46 -16.77
CA LEU A 180 -14.96 -5.61 -17.96
C LEU A 180 -14.20 -6.31 -19.10
N HIS A 181 -13.06 -6.94 -18.79
CA HIS A 181 -12.25 -7.65 -19.78
C HIS A 181 -12.85 -8.99 -20.22
N SER A 182 -13.65 -9.66 -19.37
CA SER A 182 -14.30 -10.93 -19.72
C SER A 182 -15.69 -10.77 -20.36
N SER A 183 -16.29 -9.58 -20.33
CA SER A 183 -17.66 -9.36 -20.80
C SER A 183 -17.75 -9.26 -22.32
N VAL A 184 -18.67 -10.02 -22.92
CA VAL A 184 -18.92 -10.03 -24.38
C VAL A 184 -20.03 -9.06 -24.79
N SER A 185 -20.91 -8.66 -23.86
CA SER A 185 -22.05 -7.75 -24.16
C SER A 185 -21.62 -6.28 -24.15
N GLN A 186 -21.86 -5.57 -25.25
CA GLN A 186 -21.54 -4.14 -25.38
C GLN A 186 -22.31 -3.26 -24.37
N SER A 187 -23.55 -3.63 -24.03
CA SER A 187 -24.34 -2.94 -23.00
C SER A 187 -23.68 -3.09 -21.63
N ALA A 188 -23.30 -4.32 -21.27
CA ALA A 188 -22.63 -4.59 -19.99
C ALA A 188 -21.26 -3.91 -19.91
N VAL A 189 -20.45 -3.95 -20.97
CA VAL A 189 -19.15 -3.25 -21.06
C VAL A 189 -19.32 -1.74 -20.85
N THR A 190 -20.37 -1.13 -21.41
CA THR A 190 -20.63 0.31 -21.27
C THR A 190 -20.91 0.69 -19.81
N VAL A 191 -21.74 -0.10 -19.10
CA VAL A 191 -22.04 0.13 -17.68
C VAL A 191 -20.82 -0.18 -16.81
N LEU A 192 -20.12 -1.30 -17.03
CA LEU A 192 -18.92 -1.68 -16.28
C LEU A 192 -17.80 -0.64 -16.42
N ARG A 193 -17.63 -0.04 -17.60
CA ARG A 193 -16.66 1.05 -17.81
C ARG A 193 -17.06 2.32 -17.06
N ARG A 194 -18.35 2.64 -16.97
CA ARG A 194 -18.84 3.74 -16.12
C ARG A 194 -18.57 3.45 -14.64
N MET A 195 -18.80 2.22 -14.19
CA MET A 195 -18.49 1.78 -12.82
C MET A 195 -17.01 1.92 -12.50
N GLU A 196 -16.14 1.41 -13.37
CA GLU A 196 -14.69 1.48 -13.20
C GLU A 196 -14.22 2.93 -13.08
N ARG A 197 -14.70 3.84 -13.96
CA ARG A 197 -14.37 5.27 -13.88
C ARG A 197 -14.86 5.93 -12.58
N ALA A 198 -16.09 5.65 -12.17
CA ALA A 198 -16.65 6.21 -10.94
C ALA A 198 -15.88 5.71 -9.70
N ALA A 199 -15.58 4.41 -9.65
CA ALA A 199 -14.81 3.79 -8.59
C ALA A 199 -13.34 4.27 -8.57
N LEU A 200 -12.69 4.41 -9.73
CA LEU A 200 -11.33 4.91 -9.85
C LEU A 200 -11.24 6.37 -9.41
N SER A 201 -12.24 7.20 -9.71
CA SER A 201 -12.32 8.57 -9.19
C SER A 201 -12.21 8.59 -7.66
N GLN A 202 -12.99 7.75 -7.00
CA GLN A 202 -12.95 7.61 -5.55
C GLN A 202 -11.62 7.05 -5.06
N TYR A 203 -10.96 6.15 -5.78
CA TYR A 203 -9.63 5.68 -5.37
C TYR A 203 -8.55 6.75 -5.59
N TYR A 204 -8.61 7.50 -6.69
CA TYR A 204 -7.67 8.56 -7.05
C TYR A 204 -7.70 9.74 -6.09
N ASP A 205 -8.84 10.03 -5.47
CA ASP A 205 -8.92 11.00 -4.39
C ASP A 205 -8.12 10.55 -3.14
N LEU A 206 -8.05 9.25 -2.84
CA LEU A 206 -7.20 8.73 -1.74
C LEU A 206 -5.74 8.76 -2.16
N LEU A 207 -5.46 8.27 -3.38
CA LEU A 207 -4.14 8.25 -3.98
C LEU A 207 -3.50 9.64 -4.02
N SER A 208 -4.23 10.64 -4.52
CA SER A 208 -3.74 12.03 -4.64
C SER A 208 -3.38 12.60 -3.28
N SER A 209 -4.19 12.35 -2.26
CA SER A 209 -3.90 12.80 -0.90
C SER A 209 -2.66 12.12 -0.32
N TRP A 210 -2.47 10.84 -0.62
CA TRP A 210 -1.29 10.09 -0.20
C TRP A 210 -0.02 10.57 -0.91
N ILE A 211 -0.01 10.61 -2.26
CA ILE A 211 1.19 10.92 -3.04
C ILE A 211 1.58 12.40 -3.00
N ARG A 212 0.65 13.32 -2.67
CA ARG A 212 0.93 14.76 -2.58
C ARG A 212 1.20 15.22 -1.16
N TYR A 213 0.39 14.73 -0.22
CA TYR A 213 0.35 15.26 1.15
C TYR A 213 0.83 14.26 2.19
N GLY A 214 1.11 13.00 1.80
CA GLY A 214 1.50 11.94 2.73
C GLY A 214 0.47 11.70 3.83
N ARG A 215 -0.83 11.86 3.53
CA ARG A 215 -1.92 11.73 4.51
C ARG A 215 -3.07 10.88 3.97
N LEU A 216 -3.80 10.26 4.90
CA LEU A 216 -4.95 9.40 4.63
C LEU A 216 -6.14 9.76 5.54
N ASP A 217 -6.31 11.05 5.83
CA ASP A 217 -7.30 11.53 6.80
C ASP A 217 -8.74 11.17 6.41
N GLN A 218 -8.97 11.03 5.10
CA GLN A 218 -10.26 10.80 4.46
C GLN A 218 -10.57 9.31 4.17
N ASP A 219 -9.66 8.38 4.44
CA ASP A 219 -9.91 6.94 4.30
C ASP A 219 -10.50 6.34 5.59
N PHE A 220 -11.80 6.52 5.80
CA PHE A 220 -12.48 5.99 7.00
C PHE A 220 -12.77 4.48 6.90
N ALA A 221 -13.08 4.00 5.70
CA ALA A 221 -13.44 2.62 5.43
C ALA A 221 -12.24 1.71 5.12
N HIS A 222 -11.02 2.25 5.20
CA HIS A 222 -9.76 1.52 5.00
C HIS A 222 -9.73 0.81 3.64
N GLU A 223 -10.06 1.57 2.60
CA GLU A 223 -10.22 1.12 1.22
C GLU A 223 -8.92 1.23 0.40
N PHE A 224 -7.95 2.01 0.88
CA PHE A 224 -6.68 2.24 0.21
C PHE A 224 -5.64 1.15 0.54
N MET A 225 -4.68 0.95 -0.36
CA MET A 225 -3.59 -0.02 -0.18
C MET A 225 -2.62 0.27 0.98
N VAL A 226 -2.63 1.49 1.53
CA VAL A 226 -1.83 1.87 2.70
C VAL A 226 -2.78 2.26 3.83
N TRP A 227 -2.57 1.70 5.02
CA TRP A 227 -3.35 2.01 6.22
C TRP A 227 -2.49 2.74 7.25
N ASP A 228 -3.03 3.79 7.89
CA ASP A 228 -2.39 4.47 9.03
C ASP A 228 -2.89 3.84 10.34
N LEU A 229 -2.15 2.84 10.84
CA LEU A 229 -2.50 2.10 12.06
C LEU A 229 -2.41 2.98 13.31
N HIS A 230 -1.54 3.98 13.32
CA HIS A 230 -1.42 4.90 14.46
C HIS A 230 -2.64 5.81 14.61
N LYS A 231 -3.35 6.11 13.51
CA LYS A 231 -4.60 6.88 13.57
C LYS A 231 -5.70 6.09 14.29
N THR A 232 -5.75 4.78 14.08
CA THR A 232 -6.79 3.91 14.68
C THR A 232 -6.42 3.45 16.08
N LYS A 233 -5.13 3.22 16.34
CA LYS A 233 -4.58 2.66 17.59
C LYS A 233 -5.21 1.32 18.02
N MET A 234 -5.76 0.57 17.06
CA MET A 234 -6.48 -0.69 17.35
C MET A 234 -5.61 -1.92 17.17
N TYR A 235 -4.72 -1.91 16.17
CA TYR A 235 -3.90 -3.05 15.82
C TYR A 235 -2.49 -2.62 15.42
N SER A 236 -1.53 -3.48 15.71
CA SER A 236 -0.17 -3.43 15.18
C SER A 236 -0.09 -4.04 13.77
N ARG A 237 0.98 -3.72 13.04
CA ARG A 237 1.25 -4.30 11.71
C ARG A 237 1.26 -5.82 11.76
N SER A 238 1.91 -6.40 12.77
CA SER A 238 2.04 -7.86 12.93
C SER A 238 0.69 -8.56 13.08
N GLU A 239 -0.27 -7.92 13.74
CA GLU A 239 -1.63 -8.46 13.87
C GLU A 239 -2.41 -8.38 12.56
N VAL A 240 -2.29 -7.25 11.83
CA VAL A 240 -2.96 -7.07 10.52
C VAL A 240 -2.41 -8.04 9.48
N MET A 241 -1.10 -8.30 9.50
CA MET A 241 -0.40 -9.13 8.51
C MET A 241 -0.21 -10.58 8.93
N ARG A 242 -0.82 -11.01 10.05
CA ARG A 242 -0.73 -12.38 10.55
C ARG A 242 -1.09 -13.41 9.48
N GLY A 243 -0.20 -14.38 9.28
CA GLY A 243 -0.37 -15.46 8.30
C GLY A 243 0.04 -15.10 6.87
N LYS A 244 0.73 -13.96 6.66
CA LYS A 244 1.44 -13.64 5.42
C LYS A 244 2.94 -13.75 5.64
N GLU A 245 3.66 -14.31 4.67
CA GLU A 245 5.13 -14.42 4.71
C GLU A 245 5.79 -13.05 4.71
N GLU A 246 6.77 -12.87 5.60
CA GLU A 246 7.53 -11.62 5.77
C GLU A 246 8.38 -11.25 4.54
N HIS A 247 8.70 -12.24 3.70
CA HIS A 247 9.59 -12.09 2.55
C HIS A 247 8.99 -11.34 1.35
N ASN A 248 7.68 -11.11 1.32
CA ASN A 248 7.01 -10.36 0.24
C ASN A 248 6.77 -8.88 0.58
N PHE A 249 7.30 -8.41 1.71
CA PHE A 249 7.11 -7.03 2.10
C PHE A 249 8.13 -6.12 1.42
N MET A 250 7.62 -5.00 0.93
CA MET A 250 8.37 -3.75 0.76
C MET A 250 8.83 -3.23 2.14
N SER A 251 9.44 -4.08 2.97
CA SER A 251 9.83 -3.83 4.35
C SER A 251 11.25 -3.31 4.37
N ALA A 252 11.38 -2.04 4.73
CA ALA A 252 12.63 -1.52 5.26
C ALA A 252 12.43 -1.41 6.79
N PRO A 253 13.42 -1.80 7.62
CA PRO A 253 13.37 -1.65 9.07
C PRO A 253 13.59 -0.19 9.50
N ASP A 254 12.95 0.74 8.80
CA ASP A 254 12.78 2.11 9.25
C ASP A 254 11.41 2.22 9.93
N GLY A 255 11.32 2.99 11.03
CA GLY A 255 10.10 3.13 11.84
C GLY A 255 8.87 3.70 11.12
N PHE A 256 8.91 3.82 9.79
CA PHE A 256 7.74 4.00 8.95
C PHE A 256 6.82 2.77 9.00
N ASP A 257 7.40 1.57 9.12
CA ASP A 257 6.67 0.30 9.11
C ASP A 257 5.77 0.09 10.34
N ASP A 258 6.06 0.73 11.49
CA ASP A 258 5.23 0.63 12.70
C ASP A 258 3.93 1.42 12.59
N ARG A 259 3.94 2.52 11.83
CA ARG A 259 2.77 3.38 11.66
C ARG A 259 1.90 2.97 10.49
N TYR A 260 2.51 2.63 9.36
CA TYR A 260 1.79 2.33 8.14
C TYR A 260 1.86 0.85 7.79
N CYS A 261 0.74 0.30 7.34
CA CYS A 261 0.64 -1.08 6.87
C CYS A 261 0.21 -1.11 5.41
N VAL A 262 0.94 -1.86 4.57
CA VAL A 262 0.62 -2.02 3.15
C VAL A 262 -0.16 -3.30 2.93
N ILE A 263 -1.33 -3.20 2.29
CA ILE A 263 -2.19 -4.32 1.92
C ILE A 263 -2.23 -4.40 0.40
N ASN A 264 -1.42 -5.29 -0.16
CA ASN A 264 -1.25 -5.44 -1.61
C ASN A 264 -2.57 -5.78 -2.33
N GLU A 265 -3.48 -6.51 -1.68
CA GLU A 265 -4.79 -6.85 -2.24
C GLU A 265 -5.69 -5.64 -2.47
N LEU A 266 -5.48 -4.56 -1.71
CA LEU A 266 -6.22 -3.30 -1.90
C LEU A 266 -5.57 -2.39 -2.96
N CYS A 267 -4.48 -2.83 -3.61
CA CYS A 267 -3.97 -2.15 -4.79
C CYS A 267 -4.79 -2.63 -6.02
N PRO A 268 -5.51 -1.73 -6.71
CA PRO A 268 -6.30 -2.10 -7.87
C PRO A 268 -5.38 -2.56 -9.02
N SER A 269 -5.84 -3.53 -9.82
CA SER A 269 -5.06 -4.12 -10.93
C SER A 269 -4.54 -3.09 -11.93
N GLN A 270 -5.30 -2.01 -12.16
CA GLN A 270 -4.95 -0.88 -13.02
C GLN A 270 -3.66 -0.16 -12.56
N LEU A 271 -3.37 -0.17 -11.25
CA LEU A 271 -2.20 0.51 -10.66
C LEU A 271 -1.12 -0.46 -10.16
N ALA A 272 -1.26 -1.77 -10.40
CA ALA A 272 -0.35 -2.78 -9.87
C ALA A 272 1.13 -2.52 -10.26
N SER A 273 1.36 -2.02 -11.48
CA SER A 273 2.71 -1.68 -11.98
C SER A 273 3.37 -0.48 -11.28
N ALA A 274 2.59 0.34 -10.57
CA ALA A 274 3.05 1.51 -9.81
C ALA A 274 2.94 1.32 -8.29
N ALA A 275 2.49 0.15 -7.80
CA ALA A 275 2.23 -0.09 -6.37
C ALA A 275 3.42 0.28 -5.46
N SER A 276 4.63 -0.13 -5.85
CA SER A 276 5.88 0.21 -5.13
C SER A 276 6.13 1.72 -5.10
N ASP A 277 5.82 2.40 -6.20
CA ASP A 277 6.03 3.84 -6.35
C ASP A 277 5.01 4.64 -5.53
N ILE A 278 3.75 4.18 -5.45
CA ILE A 278 2.71 4.77 -4.59
C ILE A 278 3.15 4.79 -3.13
N VAL A 279 3.65 3.66 -2.62
CA VAL A 279 4.13 3.55 -1.22
C VAL A 279 5.30 4.51 -0.99
N LYS A 280 6.28 4.52 -1.90
CA LYS A 280 7.45 5.41 -1.83
C LYS A 280 7.07 6.89 -1.86
N CYS A 281 6.15 7.29 -2.74
CA CYS A 281 5.64 8.67 -2.81
C CYS A 281 5.15 9.12 -1.44
N GLY A 282 4.16 8.44 -0.87
CA GLY A 282 3.60 8.88 0.40
C GLY A 282 4.58 8.79 1.56
N LYS A 283 5.52 7.84 1.55
CA LYS A 283 6.63 7.83 2.52
C LYS A 283 7.48 9.10 2.43
N TYR A 284 7.91 9.49 1.24
CA TYR A 284 8.73 10.70 1.05
C TYR A 284 7.97 11.96 1.47
N PHE A 285 6.74 12.13 0.98
CA PHE A 285 5.96 13.33 1.29
C PHE A 285 5.50 13.39 2.74
N ASN A 286 5.25 12.25 3.40
CA ASN A 286 4.99 12.21 4.84
C ASN A 286 6.21 12.64 5.66
N ILE A 287 7.43 12.22 5.28
CA ILE A 287 8.67 12.68 5.94
C ILE A 287 8.85 14.19 5.71
N ILE A 288 8.72 14.66 4.47
CA ILE A 288 8.83 16.10 4.13
C ILE A 288 7.84 16.93 4.95
N LYS A 289 6.58 16.49 5.03
CA LYS A 289 5.52 17.14 5.82
C LYS A 289 5.92 17.28 7.29
N ARG A 290 6.43 16.20 7.89
CA ARG A 290 6.86 16.19 9.30
C ARG A 290 8.06 17.10 9.56
N ILE A 291 8.95 17.28 8.59
CA ILE A 291 10.09 18.20 8.70
C ILE A 291 9.64 19.66 8.60
N LYS A 292 8.84 20.01 7.58
CA LYS A 292 8.52 21.41 7.26
C LYS A 292 7.27 21.95 7.95
N GLY A 293 6.43 21.11 8.54
CA GLY A 293 5.16 21.52 9.15
C GLY A 293 4.08 22.00 8.17
N ALA A 294 4.45 22.38 6.93
CA ALA A 294 3.54 22.87 5.90
C ALA A 294 3.51 21.99 4.64
N ILE A 295 2.36 21.99 3.99
CA ILE A 295 2.09 21.32 2.71
C ILE A 295 2.58 22.22 1.58
N TYR A 296 3.39 21.69 0.66
CA TYR A 296 3.57 22.35 -0.63
C TYR A 296 2.26 22.20 -1.41
N LEU A 297 1.48 23.28 -1.46
CA LEU A 297 0.43 23.44 -2.45
C LEU A 297 1.13 23.60 -3.80
N PHE A 298 1.15 22.53 -4.58
CA PHE A 298 1.34 22.70 -6.01
C PHE A 298 -0.02 23.02 -6.62
N GLU A 299 -0.10 24.11 -7.38
CA GLU A 299 -1.19 24.30 -8.34
C GLU A 299 -1.12 23.22 -9.42
N LEU A 300 -2.29 22.88 -9.94
CA LEU A 300 -2.59 21.90 -10.98
C LEU A 300 -2.62 20.45 -10.47
N PHE A 301 -3.84 19.89 -10.40
CA PHE A 301 -4.22 18.51 -10.75
C PHE A 301 -5.67 18.28 -10.34
N SER A 302 -6.57 19.06 -10.91
CA SER A 302 -8.01 18.79 -10.78
C SER A 302 -8.46 17.62 -11.66
N ASN A 303 -7.58 17.02 -12.48
CA ASN A 303 -7.98 16.22 -13.63
C ASN A 303 -7.33 14.82 -13.74
N LEU A 304 -6.87 14.19 -12.64
CA LEU A 304 -6.52 12.74 -12.67
C LEU A 304 -7.67 11.88 -13.24
N PHE A 305 -8.90 12.38 -13.12
CA PHE A 305 -10.11 11.80 -13.66
C PHE A 305 -10.20 11.77 -15.20
N ILE A 306 -9.44 12.63 -15.90
CA ILE A 306 -9.48 12.77 -17.37
C ILE A 306 -8.34 11.97 -18.03
N CYS A 307 -7.33 11.58 -17.27
CA CYS A 307 -6.13 10.89 -17.76
C CYS A 307 -6.37 9.41 -18.06
N SER A 308 -5.60 8.84 -19.00
CA SER A 308 -5.57 7.39 -19.20
C SER A 308 -4.87 6.69 -18.02
N GLU A 309 -5.07 5.38 -17.86
CA GLU A 309 -4.40 4.59 -16.81
C GLU A 309 -2.87 4.68 -16.89
N GLU A 310 -2.33 4.67 -18.13
CA GLU A 310 -0.90 4.79 -18.37
C GLU A 310 -0.36 6.17 -17.96
N ASP A 311 -1.11 7.24 -18.25
CA ASP A 311 -0.75 8.60 -17.83
C ASP A 311 -0.70 8.72 -16.31
N VAL A 312 -1.66 8.10 -15.61
CA VAL A 312 -1.69 8.09 -14.13
C VAL A 312 -0.47 7.34 -13.58
N VAL A 313 -0.14 6.18 -14.13
CA VAL A 313 1.06 5.41 -13.73
C VAL A 313 2.34 6.21 -13.96
N ASN A 314 2.48 6.83 -15.13
CA ASN A 314 3.64 7.68 -15.46
C ASN A 314 3.73 8.88 -14.53
N HIS A 315 2.59 9.50 -14.19
CA HIS A 315 2.56 10.59 -13.22
C HIS A 315 2.97 10.15 -11.81
N ILE A 316 2.55 8.97 -11.34
CA ILE A 316 2.99 8.43 -10.05
C ILE A 316 4.52 8.25 -10.04
N ARG A 317 5.08 7.67 -11.11
CA ARG A 317 6.53 7.49 -11.25
C ARG A 317 7.30 8.81 -11.21
N GLN A 318 6.79 9.82 -11.91
CA GLN A 318 7.36 11.16 -11.92
C GLN A 318 7.29 11.81 -10.53
N THR A 319 6.12 11.75 -9.89
CA THR A 319 5.90 12.27 -8.53
C THR A 319 6.83 11.62 -7.51
N ARG A 320 7.11 10.31 -7.65
CA ARG A 320 8.07 9.61 -6.81
C ARG A 320 9.49 10.14 -7.00
N ILE A 321 9.91 10.37 -8.24
CA ILE A 321 11.25 10.90 -8.56
C ILE A 321 11.38 12.28 -7.92
N GLU A 322 10.42 13.17 -8.17
CA GLU A 322 10.41 14.52 -7.60
C GLU A 322 10.39 14.51 -6.06
N GLY A 323 9.54 13.65 -5.46
CA GLY A 323 9.47 13.48 -4.01
C GLY A 323 10.79 13.00 -3.42
N SER A 324 11.46 12.03 -4.06
CA SER A 324 12.76 11.52 -3.61
C SER A 324 13.85 12.60 -3.68
N GLN A 325 13.90 13.36 -4.77
CA GLN A 325 14.88 14.42 -4.98
C GLN A 325 14.69 15.54 -3.96
N ARG A 326 13.45 15.99 -3.76
CA ARG A 326 13.10 17.01 -2.76
C ARG A 326 13.47 16.58 -1.35
N LEU A 327 13.19 15.32 -0.98
CA LEU A 327 13.56 14.79 0.32
C LEU A 327 15.09 14.81 0.51
N VAL A 328 15.87 14.31 -0.45
CA VAL A 328 17.34 14.31 -0.37
C VAL A 328 17.90 15.73 -0.27
N LEU A 329 17.40 16.66 -1.08
CA LEU A 329 17.79 18.07 -1.01
C LEU A 329 17.48 18.69 0.36
N LEU A 330 16.32 18.35 0.93
CA LEU A 330 15.92 18.83 2.25
C LEU A 330 16.84 18.28 3.36
N LEU A 331 17.15 16.98 3.30
CA LEU A 331 18.05 16.33 4.26
C LEU A 331 19.46 16.90 4.20
N ARG A 332 20.00 17.14 2.99
CA ARG A 332 21.30 17.81 2.83
C ARG A 332 21.31 19.20 3.43
N LYS A 333 20.33 20.04 3.07
CA LYS A 333 20.31 21.46 3.47
C LYS A 333 20.02 21.69 4.95
N GLN A 334 19.14 20.88 5.57
CA GLN A 334 18.69 21.11 6.95
C GLN A 334 19.31 20.16 7.97
N PHE A 335 19.75 18.97 7.55
CA PHE A 335 20.24 17.92 8.43
C PHE A 335 21.70 17.53 8.13
N HIS A 336 22.43 18.38 7.40
CA HIS A 336 23.89 18.29 7.26
C HIS A 336 24.34 16.88 6.82
N LEU A 337 23.65 16.36 5.80
CA LEU A 337 23.82 14.97 5.38
C LEU A 337 25.23 14.72 4.83
N ASP A 338 25.84 15.74 4.22
CA ASP A 338 27.19 15.63 3.67
C ASP A 338 28.22 15.53 4.81
N GLU A 339 28.04 16.26 5.92
CA GLU A 339 28.84 16.16 7.13
C GLU A 339 28.66 14.81 7.85
N LEU A 340 27.44 14.24 7.82
CA LEU A 340 27.21 12.88 8.31
C LEU A 340 28.00 11.85 7.48
N PHE A 341 27.98 11.98 6.15
CA PHE A 341 28.74 11.09 5.28
C PHE A 341 30.24 11.23 5.48
N ASP A 342 30.75 12.45 5.64
CA ASP A 342 32.14 12.67 6.02
C ASP A 342 32.46 12.05 7.38
N SER A 343 31.58 12.17 8.37
CA SER A 343 31.77 11.53 9.68
C SER A 343 31.83 10.00 9.56
N ILE A 344 30.96 9.39 8.75
CA ILE A 344 30.99 7.94 8.49
C ILE A 344 32.31 7.55 7.85
N ARG A 345 32.74 8.30 6.83
CA ARG A 345 33.99 8.04 6.12
C ARG A 345 35.22 8.15 7.05
N LEU A 346 35.27 9.18 7.88
CA LEU A 346 36.40 9.44 8.76
C LEU A 346 36.46 8.46 9.94
N PHE A 347 35.32 8.20 10.61
CA PHE A 347 35.30 7.42 11.86
C PHE A 347 34.97 5.94 11.67
N PHE A 348 34.00 5.60 10.81
CA PHE A 348 33.58 4.20 10.63
C PHE A 348 34.42 3.46 9.59
N LEU A 349 34.77 4.15 8.50
CA LEU A 349 35.63 3.58 7.45
C LEU A 349 37.12 3.83 7.69
N LEU A 350 37.47 4.53 8.78
CA LEU A 350 38.83 4.75 9.27
C LEU A 350 39.78 5.35 8.23
N GLU A 351 39.30 6.24 7.35
CA GLU A 351 40.19 7.00 6.45
C GLU A 351 41.19 7.87 7.23
N GLN A 352 40.80 8.34 8.41
CA GLN A 352 41.71 8.93 9.39
C GLN A 352 41.77 8.02 10.62
N SER A 353 42.90 7.31 10.81
CA SER A 353 43.06 6.31 11.87
C SER A 353 43.96 6.77 13.03
N ASP A 354 44.48 8.00 13.02
CA ASP A 354 45.40 8.51 14.04
C ASP A 354 44.80 8.51 15.46
N TRP A 355 43.50 8.85 15.55
CA TRP A 355 42.76 8.79 16.81
C TRP A 355 42.65 7.37 17.37
N LEU A 356 42.64 6.37 16.47
CA LEU A 356 42.51 4.96 16.84
C LEU A 356 43.78 4.45 17.52
N ILE A 357 44.95 4.85 17.03
CA ILE A 357 46.24 4.53 17.65
C ILE A 357 46.27 5.10 19.07
N THR A 358 45.90 6.38 19.22
CA THR A 358 45.81 7.05 20.53
C THR A 358 44.83 6.33 21.45
N LEU A 359 43.67 5.89 20.94
CA LEU A 359 42.70 5.12 21.71
C LEU A 359 43.27 3.76 22.15
N ILE A 360 43.95 3.04 21.26
CA ILE A 360 44.54 1.72 21.57
C ILE A 360 45.64 1.88 22.63
N GLU A 361 46.45 2.92 22.55
CA GLU A 361 47.50 3.23 23.53
C GLU A 361 46.92 3.56 24.91
N LEU A 362 45.92 4.46 24.97
CA LEU A 362 45.32 4.90 26.22
C LEU A 362 44.45 3.82 26.88
N CYS A 363 43.79 2.99 26.08
CA CYS A 363 42.82 2.00 26.55
C CYS A 363 43.32 0.56 26.50
N GLY A 364 44.58 0.30 26.13
CA GLY A 364 45.12 -1.05 25.89
C GLY A 364 44.81 -2.06 27.00
N ASP A 365 45.09 -1.69 28.25
CA ASP A 365 44.83 -2.53 29.43
C ASP A 365 43.34 -2.79 29.67
N HIS A 366 42.47 -1.86 29.28
CA HIS A 366 41.02 -2.00 29.41
C HIS A 366 40.42 -2.85 28.28
N LEU A 367 40.97 -2.74 27.08
CA LEU A 367 40.58 -3.49 25.89
C LEU A 367 40.94 -4.98 25.99
N LEU A 368 41.99 -5.32 26.74
CA LEU A 368 42.40 -6.71 26.98
C LEU A 368 41.63 -7.38 28.14
N ARG A 369 40.93 -6.62 28.97
CA ARG A 369 40.15 -7.20 30.07
C ARG A 369 38.95 -7.98 29.52
N PRO A 370 38.64 -9.16 30.11
CA PRO A 370 37.39 -9.85 29.82
C PRO A 370 36.22 -8.99 30.30
N LEU A 371 35.14 -8.96 29.54
CA LEU A 371 33.92 -8.27 29.94
C LEU A 371 33.39 -8.88 31.25
N LYS A 372 33.32 -8.06 32.31
CA LYS A 372 32.66 -8.46 33.55
C LYS A 372 31.15 -8.18 33.42
N GLY A 373 30.35 -9.24 33.41
CA GLY A 373 28.90 -9.14 33.56
C GLY A 373 28.05 -9.42 32.32
N VAL A 374 28.33 -10.47 31.55
CA VAL A 374 27.24 -11.14 30.81
C VAL A 374 26.52 -12.00 31.83
N THR A 375 25.32 -11.57 32.22
CA THR A 375 24.47 -12.24 33.19
C THR A 375 24.28 -13.72 32.84
N GLU A 376 24.42 -14.57 33.87
CA GLU A 376 24.18 -16.01 33.86
C GLU A 376 22.73 -16.37 33.52
N THR A 377 22.32 -16.20 32.27
CA THR A 377 21.18 -16.93 31.68
C THR A 377 21.39 -16.90 30.17
N ASP A 378 22.16 -17.86 29.66
CA ASP A 378 21.81 -18.70 28.51
C ASP A 378 23.07 -19.29 27.85
N ILE A 379 23.25 -20.59 28.13
CA ILE A 379 23.69 -21.65 27.24
C ILE A 379 25.19 -21.69 26.87
N ASP A 380 25.80 -22.79 27.32
CA ASP A 380 27.07 -23.39 26.90
C ASP A 380 28.33 -22.55 27.06
N ALA A 381 28.92 -22.74 28.25
CA ALA A 381 30.31 -22.48 28.57
C ALA A 381 31.26 -23.26 27.63
N ASP A 382 31.53 -22.72 26.46
CA ASP A 382 32.80 -22.89 25.76
C ASP A 382 32.97 -21.82 24.66
N ARG A 383 33.60 -20.69 25.03
CA ARG A 383 34.37 -19.79 24.15
C ARG A 383 34.82 -18.59 24.98
N ASP A 384 36.14 -18.42 25.05
CA ASP A 384 36.89 -17.24 25.47
C ASP A 384 36.03 -16.04 25.87
N SER A 385 36.08 -15.68 27.15
CA SER A 385 35.50 -14.43 27.66
C SER A 385 35.80 -13.30 26.68
N LEU A 386 34.78 -12.79 25.98
CA LEU A 386 34.94 -11.72 25.00
C LEU A 386 35.73 -10.59 25.67
N ASN A 387 36.90 -10.27 25.11
CA ASN A 387 37.69 -9.16 25.61
C ASN A 387 37.04 -7.84 25.19
N GLY A 388 37.33 -6.76 25.91
CA GLY A 388 36.76 -5.44 25.64
C GLY A 388 37.00 -4.94 24.20
N ALA A 389 38.09 -5.36 23.55
CA ALA A 389 38.38 -4.98 22.17
C ALA A 389 37.49 -5.68 21.15
N ASP A 390 37.22 -6.98 21.35
CA ASP A 390 36.38 -7.75 20.45
C ASP A 390 34.93 -7.26 20.54
N ALA A 391 34.53 -6.67 21.67
CA ALA A 391 33.22 -6.05 21.87
C ALA A 391 33.13 -4.56 21.53
N LEU A 392 34.26 -3.88 21.25
CA LEU A 392 34.25 -2.46 20.92
C LEU A 392 33.49 -2.22 19.61
N SER A 393 32.52 -1.32 19.62
CA SER A 393 31.81 -0.88 18.41
C SER A 393 31.47 0.59 18.49
N LEU A 394 31.40 1.25 17.34
CA LEU A 394 30.87 2.60 17.21
C LEU A 394 29.37 2.52 16.90
N ALA A 395 28.59 3.37 17.55
CA ALA A 395 27.16 3.52 17.29
C ALA A 395 26.87 4.93 16.77
N ILE A 396 26.11 5.03 15.68
CA ILE A 396 25.58 6.32 15.18
C ILE A 396 24.16 6.46 15.69
N ASN A 397 23.94 7.46 16.55
CA ASN A 397 22.61 7.82 17.00
C ASN A 397 21.94 8.74 15.98
N LEU A 398 21.23 8.15 15.03
CA LEU A 398 20.43 8.91 14.06
C LEU A 398 19.10 9.34 14.69
N THR A 399 18.87 10.64 14.77
CA THR A 399 17.56 11.18 15.17
C THR A 399 16.64 11.33 13.97
N PHE A 400 15.33 11.50 14.22
CA PHE A 400 14.40 11.90 13.17
C PHE A 400 14.89 13.21 12.51
N PRO A 401 14.85 13.35 11.17
CA PRO A 401 14.29 12.44 10.16
C PRO A 401 15.28 11.41 9.57
N LEU A 402 16.56 11.48 9.92
CA LEU A 402 17.60 10.60 9.35
C LEU A 402 17.38 9.13 9.69
N SER A 403 16.84 8.84 10.88
CA SER A 403 16.45 7.48 11.28
C SER A 403 15.36 6.82 10.42
N LEU A 404 14.57 7.60 9.68
CA LEU A 404 13.58 7.06 8.73
C LEU A 404 14.16 6.84 7.33
N VAL A 405 15.31 7.44 7.05
CA VAL A 405 15.98 7.39 5.75
C VAL A 405 17.03 6.28 5.76
N PHE A 406 17.73 6.14 6.90
CA PHE A 406 18.73 5.11 7.12
C PHE A 406 18.14 4.04 8.05
N PRO A 407 17.87 2.83 7.53
CA PRO A 407 17.30 1.75 8.32
C PRO A 407 18.30 1.24 9.38
N HIS A 408 17.84 0.55 10.42
CA HIS A 408 18.72 0.00 11.46
C HIS A 408 19.83 -0.92 10.90
N ASN A 409 19.56 -1.65 9.81
CA ASN A 409 20.57 -2.49 9.16
C ASN A 409 21.75 -1.68 8.61
N PHE A 410 21.55 -0.41 8.26
CA PHE A 410 22.63 0.46 7.80
C PHE A 410 23.65 0.72 8.92
N THR A 411 23.18 1.08 10.13
CA THR A 411 24.07 1.34 11.27
C THR A 411 24.78 0.07 11.74
N LEU A 412 24.09 -1.08 11.73
CA LEU A 412 24.70 -2.38 12.04
C LEU A 412 25.82 -2.74 11.07
N ASN A 413 25.58 -2.58 9.76
CA ASN A 413 26.59 -2.89 8.75
C ASN A 413 27.83 -1.98 8.89
N LEU A 414 27.64 -0.69 9.21
CA LEU A 414 28.75 0.22 9.49
C LEU A 414 29.54 -0.21 10.74
N ALA A 415 28.85 -0.62 11.81
CA ALA A 415 29.51 -1.10 13.02
C ALA A 415 30.33 -2.38 12.76
N ILE A 416 29.84 -3.28 11.91
CA ILE A 416 30.57 -4.49 11.51
C ILE A 416 31.84 -4.12 10.74
N ILE A 417 31.75 -3.23 9.74
CA ILE A 417 32.92 -2.76 8.97
C ILE A 417 33.96 -2.15 9.91
N PHE A 418 33.52 -1.27 10.83
CA PHE A 418 34.41 -0.66 11.82
C PHE A 418 35.12 -1.72 12.67
N ARG A 419 34.40 -2.74 13.17
CA ARG A 419 34.99 -3.81 14.00
C ARG A 419 36.10 -4.56 13.28
N TYR A 420 35.90 -4.91 12.00
CA TYR A 420 36.93 -5.56 11.21
C TYR A 420 38.17 -4.69 11.05
N LEU A 421 38.00 -3.43 10.64
CA LEU A 421 39.12 -2.51 10.46
C LEU A 421 39.83 -2.23 11.78
N PHE A 422 39.09 -2.03 12.88
CA PHE A 422 39.65 -1.86 14.22
C PHE A 422 40.50 -3.05 14.66
N SER A 423 40.01 -4.28 14.45
CA SER A 423 40.75 -5.50 14.79
C SER A 423 42.08 -5.59 14.03
N LEU A 424 42.09 -5.18 12.75
CA LEU A 424 43.28 -5.16 11.91
C LEU A 424 44.30 -4.13 12.39
N HIS A 425 43.85 -2.89 12.66
CA HIS A 425 44.69 -1.84 13.23
C HIS A 425 45.27 -2.23 14.60
N ARG A 426 44.47 -2.85 15.48
CA ARG A 426 44.94 -3.34 16.78
C ARG A 426 46.00 -4.43 16.62
N ALA A 427 45.78 -5.39 15.72
CA ALA A 427 46.74 -6.46 15.46
C ALA A 427 48.07 -5.89 14.96
N ILE A 428 48.03 -4.96 13.98
CA ILE A 428 49.22 -4.28 13.46
C ILE A 428 49.94 -3.52 14.57
N PHE A 429 49.22 -2.75 15.38
CA PHE A 429 49.81 -2.01 16.51
C PHE A 429 50.47 -2.94 17.54
N THR A 430 49.83 -4.07 17.86
CA THR A 430 50.35 -5.07 18.80
C THR A 430 51.62 -5.72 18.26
N LEU A 431 51.66 -6.06 16.97
CA LEU A 431 52.86 -6.61 16.33
C LEU A 431 53.98 -5.58 16.25
N TYR A 432 53.65 -4.32 15.94
CA TYR A 432 54.61 -3.22 15.85
C TYR A 432 55.24 -2.90 17.21
N THR A 433 54.44 -2.86 18.28
CA THR A 433 54.95 -2.69 19.65
C THR A 433 55.85 -3.84 20.09
N LYS A 434 55.50 -5.09 19.72
CA LYS A 434 56.34 -6.26 19.98
C LYS A 434 57.67 -6.21 19.22
N GLN A 435 57.67 -5.80 17.95
CA GLN A 435 58.88 -5.67 17.14
C GLN A 435 59.92 -4.69 17.75
N ARG A 436 59.47 -3.74 18.59
CA ARG A 436 60.34 -2.78 19.28
C ARG A 436 60.95 -3.30 20.58
N CYS A 437 60.58 -4.50 21.04
CA CYS A 437 61.20 -5.12 22.21
C CYS A 437 62.53 -5.77 21.81
N ASP A 438 63.59 -5.55 22.61
CA ASP A 438 64.92 -6.06 22.32
C ASP A 438 65.05 -7.58 22.52
N ASP A 439 64.11 -8.20 23.24
CA ASP A 439 64.17 -9.59 23.74
C ASP A 439 63.86 -10.69 22.69
N LEU A 440 63.63 -10.33 21.42
CA LEU A 440 63.17 -11.27 20.38
C LEU A 440 64.31 -12.02 19.66
N LEU A 441 64.17 -13.34 19.51
CA LEU A 441 65.07 -14.19 18.72
C LEU A 441 64.96 -13.92 17.21
N GLY A 442 65.98 -14.30 16.44
CA GLY A 442 66.04 -14.04 14.99
C GLY A 442 64.86 -14.61 14.19
N GLU A 443 64.44 -15.85 14.49
CA GLU A 443 63.31 -16.50 13.82
C GLU A 443 61.96 -15.83 14.16
N GLU A 444 61.78 -15.38 15.40
CA GLU A 444 60.58 -14.66 15.85
C GLU A 444 60.45 -13.30 15.16
N ARG A 445 61.58 -12.59 14.98
CA ARG A 445 61.62 -11.32 14.23
C ARG A 445 61.19 -11.51 12.78
N VAL A 446 61.68 -12.55 12.12
CA VAL A 446 61.28 -12.87 10.73
C VAL A 446 59.79 -13.16 10.66
N MET A 447 59.26 -13.99 11.56
CA MET A 447 57.82 -14.30 11.58
C MET A 447 56.97 -13.04 11.80
N LEU A 448 57.36 -12.15 12.73
CA LEU A 448 56.70 -10.87 12.97
C LEU A 448 56.72 -9.97 11.72
N GLU A 449 57.83 -9.90 10.99
CA GLU A 449 57.93 -9.14 9.74
C GLU A 449 56.97 -9.66 8.68
N TRP A 450 56.86 -10.98 8.50
CA TRP A 450 55.90 -11.59 7.58
C TRP A 450 54.45 -11.29 7.97
N MET A 451 54.11 -11.41 9.26
CA MET A 451 52.77 -11.10 9.76
C MET A 451 52.43 -9.62 9.54
N LEU A 452 53.34 -8.71 9.86
CA LEU A 452 53.18 -7.27 9.62
C LEU A 452 53.03 -6.95 8.13
N HIS A 453 53.84 -7.58 7.27
CA HIS A 453 53.76 -7.38 5.83
C HIS A 453 52.39 -7.79 5.27
N ILE A 454 51.90 -8.96 5.67
CA ILE A 454 50.58 -9.47 5.25
C ILE A 454 49.46 -8.56 5.76
N LEU A 455 49.44 -8.21 7.05
CA LEU A 455 48.37 -7.41 7.62
C LEU A 455 48.37 -5.97 7.05
N ASN A 456 49.55 -5.38 6.83
CA ASN A 456 49.66 -4.07 6.17
C ASN A 456 49.22 -4.13 4.71
N ALA A 457 49.53 -5.22 3.98
CA ALA A 457 49.05 -5.41 2.62
C ALA A 457 47.53 -5.52 2.57
N ILE A 458 46.91 -6.26 3.51
CA ILE A 458 45.45 -6.36 3.64
C ILE A 458 44.86 -4.99 3.97
N LEU A 459 45.40 -4.29 4.98
CA LEU A 459 44.91 -2.96 5.38
C LEU A 459 45.00 -1.97 4.21
N SER A 460 46.14 -1.92 3.54
CA SER A 460 46.36 -1.08 2.36
C SER A 460 45.38 -1.42 1.23
N HIS A 461 45.11 -2.70 0.99
CA HIS A 461 44.11 -3.10 0.00
C HIS A 461 42.71 -2.57 0.33
N PHE A 462 42.30 -2.63 1.60
CA PHE A 462 41.02 -2.07 2.04
C PHE A 462 40.98 -0.55 1.93
N THR A 463 41.98 0.16 2.45
CA THR A 463 41.98 1.63 2.57
C THR A 463 42.28 2.35 1.26
N VAL A 464 43.08 1.76 0.36
CA VAL A 464 43.49 2.38 -0.91
C VAL A 464 42.57 1.97 -2.06
N HIS A 465 42.14 0.71 -2.11
CA HIS A 465 41.42 0.18 -3.27
C HIS A 465 39.92 -0.01 -3.01
N ILE A 466 39.54 -0.74 -1.96
CA ILE A 466 38.14 -1.14 -1.76
C ILE A 466 37.29 0.06 -1.30
N ILE A 467 37.67 0.69 -0.19
CA ILE A 467 36.87 1.74 0.44
C ILE A 467 36.73 2.96 -0.49
N PRO A 468 37.81 3.53 -1.08
CA PRO A 468 37.69 4.69 -1.97
C PRO A 468 36.90 4.40 -3.25
N ALA A 469 37.04 3.20 -3.83
CA ALA A 469 36.29 2.82 -5.03
C ALA A 469 34.77 2.70 -4.75
N LEU A 470 34.40 2.05 -3.64
CA LEU A 470 32.99 1.94 -3.24
C LEU A 470 32.42 3.29 -2.81
N TRP A 471 33.20 4.10 -2.09
CA TRP A 471 32.79 5.42 -1.64
C TRP A 471 32.54 6.38 -2.82
N SER A 472 33.46 6.44 -3.78
CA SER A 472 33.30 7.26 -4.98
C SER A 472 32.08 6.83 -5.80
N SER A 473 31.82 5.53 -5.94
CA SER A 473 30.61 4.99 -6.56
C SER A 473 29.33 5.43 -5.81
N PHE A 474 29.35 5.36 -4.48
CA PHE A 474 28.26 5.80 -3.62
C PHE A 474 27.96 7.31 -3.76
N VAL A 475 28.98 8.17 -3.61
CA VAL A 475 28.85 9.63 -3.74
C VAL A 475 28.40 10.02 -5.14
N ASN A 476 28.90 9.35 -6.18
CA ASN A 476 28.47 9.58 -7.56
C ASN A 476 26.99 9.23 -7.76
N LYS A 477 26.51 8.13 -7.18
CA LYS A 477 25.08 7.76 -7.24
C LYS A 477 24.21 8.79 -6.54
N ILE A 478 24.59 9.25 -5.34
CA ILE A 478 23.85 10.29 -4.61
C ILE A 478 23.85 11.62 -5.39
N SER A 479 25.00 12.01 -5.94
CA SER A 479 25.14 13.27 -6.68
C SER A 479 24.34 13.27 -7.99
N LYS A 480 24.27 12.14 -8.69
CA LYS A 480 23.46 11.99 -9.92
C LYS A 480 21.95 12.15 -9.66
N VAL A 481 21.46 11.76 -8.49
CA VAL A 481 20.04 11.93 -8.12
C VAL A 481 19.65 13.41 -8.08
N ILE A 482 20.60 14.31 -7.80
CA ILE A 482 20.35 15.73 -7.52
C ILE A 482 20.54 16.64 -8.74
N ARG A 483 21.35 16.26 -9.73
CA ARG A 483 21.69 17.12 -10.89
C ARG A 483 20.52 17.46 -11.83
N TYR A 484 19.33 16.89 -11.63
CA TYR A 484 18.19 17.04 -12.55
C TYR A 484 17.17 18.13 -12.18
N PHE A 485 17.43 18.98 -11.18
CA PHE A 485 16.57 20.13 -10.90
C PHE A 485 17.39 21.39 -10.57
N PRO A 486 17.27 22.47 -11.35
CA PRO A 486 17.77 23.78 -10.92
C PRO A 486 16.92 24.31 -9.76
N TYR A 487 17.59 25.15 -8.96
CA TYR A 487 17.13 25.75 -7.70
C TYR A 487 15.75 26.40 -7.74
#